data_AF-A4C2B1-F1
#
_entry.id   AF-A4C2B1-F1
#
_cell.length_a   1.000
_cell.length_b   1.000
_cell.length_c   1.000
_cell.angle_alpha   90.00
_cell.angle_beta   90.00
_cell.angle_gamma   90.00
#
_symmetry.space_group_name_H-M   'P 1'
#
loop_
_entity.id
_entity.type
_entity.pdbx_description
1 polymer ?
#
loop_
_entity_poly.entity_id
_entity_poly.type
_entity_poly.pdbx_seq_one_letter_code
_entity_poly.pdbx_strand_id
1 'polypeptide(L)'
;MNEEVNGSKSIKLKKGVWRKVKDDYKKHELVSSHIMRRSFSTNHYGKLPTPLIMAVTGHTTEKMFLNYIGKTANDNAETLNKFWQLQESKKEQKPILEVIKNGTV
;
A
#
# COMPACT_ATOMS: atom_id res chain seq x y z
N MET A 1 -18.99 15.33 -5.30
CA MET A 1 -19.32 13.89 -5.15
C MET A 1 -20.48 13.42 -6.06
N ASN A 2 -21.16 14.34 -6.75
CA ASN A 2 -22.16 14.07 -7.79
C ASN A 2 -21.60 14.20 -9.22
N GLU A 3 -20.28 14.17 -9.35
CA GLU A 3 -19.62 14.18 -10.67
C GLU A 3 -19.99 12.89 -11.40
N GLU A 4 -20.54 13.03 -12.60
CA GLU A 4 -20.81 11.91 -13.50
C GLU A 4 -19.52 11.52 -14.21
N VAL A 5 -19.25 10.22 -14.22
CA VAL A 5 -18.06 9.65 -14.82
C VAL A 5 -18.43 8.37 -15.56
N ASN A 6 -17.79 8.14 -16.69
CA ASN A 6 -17.96 6.91 -17.44
C ASN A 6 -17.37 5.73 -16.66
N GLY A 7 -18.17 4.69 -16.43
CA GLY A 7 -17.72 3.55 -15.64
C GLY A 7 -18.57 2.32 -15.86
N SER A 8 -18.30 1.27 -15.08
CA SER A 8 -19.15 0.09 -15.07
C SER A 8 -19.37 -0.44 -13.67
N LYS A 9 -20.62 -0.78 -13.37
CA LYS A 9 -20.99 -1.49 -12.12
C LYS A 9 -21.78 -2.74 -12.45
N SER A 10 -21.77 -3.70 -11.51
CA SER A 10 -22.56 -4.92 -11.64
C SER A 10 -24.01 -4.60 -11.30
N ILE A 11 -24.92 -4.77 -12.24
CA ILE A 11 -26.36 -4.59 -12.03
C ILE A 11 -27.09 -5.92 -12.15
N LYS A 12 -28.14 -6.08 -11.34
CA LYS A 12 -29.01 -7.25 -11.37
C LYS A 12 -30.05 -7.05 -12.46
N LEU A 13 -29.96 -7.81 -13.55
CA LEU A 13 -30.91 -7.73 -14.67
C LEU A 13 -32.16 -8.58 -14.42
N LYS A 14 -31.96 -9.77 -13.83
CA LYS A 14 -33.01 -10.74 -13.51
C LYS A 14 -32.64 -11.48 -12.22
N LYS A 15 -33.55 -12.27 -11.65
CA LYS A 15 -33.27 -13.10 -10.46
C LYS A 15 -32.06 -14.00 -10.75
N GLY A 16 -30.98 -13.82 -9.99
CA GLY A 16 -29.73 -14.57 -10.13
C GLY A 16 -28.80 -14.13 -11.28
N VAL A 17 -29.22 -13.22 -12.15
CA VAL A 17 -28.42 -12.79 -13.31
C VAL A 17 -27.85 -11.41 -13.08
N TRP A 18 -26.53 -11.34 -12.94
CA TRP A 18 -25.76 -10.11 -12.80
C TRP A 18 -24.91 -9.88 -14.05
N ARG A 19 -24.87 -8.64 -14.53
CA ARG A 19 -24.00 -8.24 -15.64
C ARG A 19 -23.32 -6.94 -15.29
N LYS A 20 -22.08 -6.75 -15.76
CA LYS A 20 -21.46 -5.43 -15.79
C LYS A 20 -22.05 -4.62 -16.93
N VAL A 21 -22.55 -3.44 -16.61
CA VAL A 21 -23.05 -2.48 -17.60
C VAL A 21 -22.20 -1.23 -17.54
N LYS A 22 -21.76 -0.78 -18.72
CA LYS A 22 -21.03 0.48 -18.89
C LYS A 22 -22.04 1.59 -19.14
N ASP A 23 -21.93 2.67 -18.38
CA ASP A 23 -22.76 3.86 -18.50
C ASP A 23 -22.10 5.02 -17.74
N ASP A 24 -22.72 6.18 -17.78
CA ASP A 24 -22.34 7.30 -16.94
C ASP A 24 -23.02 7.18 -15.57
N TYR A 25 -22.20 7.19 -14.52
CA TYR A 25 -22.65 7.05 -13.14
C TYR A 25 -22.06 8.15 -12.28
N LYS A 26 -22.73 8.46 -11.16
CA LYS A 26 -22.08 9.30 -10.16
C LYS A 26 -20.87 8.55 -9.61
N LYS A 27 -19.76 9.27 -9.45
CA LYS A 27 -18.47 8.68 -9.03
C LYS A 27 -18.55 7.79 -7.79
N HIS A 28 -19.39 8.13 -6.81
CA HIS A 28 -19.57 7.33 -5.59
C HIS A 28 -20.27 5.98 -5.83
N GLU A 29 -21.07 5.85 -6.89
CA GLU A 29 -21.74 4.60 -7.25
C GLU A 29 -20.79 3.55 -7.85
N LEU A 30 -19.61 3.99 -8.30
CA LEU A 30 -18.56 3.11 -8.83
C LEU A 30 -17.61 2.62 -7.75
N VAL A 31 -17.73 3.12 -6.52
CA VAL A 31 -16.91 2.68 -5.37
C VAL A 31 -17.31 1.25 -5.01
N SER A 32 -16.31 0.37 -4.93
CA SER A 32 -16.48 -1.04 -4.59
C SER A 32 -15.55 -1.45 -3.46
N SER A 33 -15.84 -2.59 -2.83
CA SER A 33 -14.99 -3.16 -1.79
C SER A 33 -13.54 -3.39 -2.26
N HIS A 34 -13.34 -3.71 -3.55
CA HIS A 34 -12.00 -3.86 -4.11
C HIS A 34 -11.20 -2.55 -4.09
N ILE A 35 -11.84 -1.42 -4.42
CA ILE A 35 -11.21 -0.10 -4.37
C ILE A 35 -10.80 0.23 -2.93
N MET A 36 -11.72 0.07 -1.97
CA MET A 36 -11.46 0.36 -0.57
C MET A 36 -10.30 -0.47 -0.01
N ARG A 37 -10.27 -1.77 -0.28
CA ARG A 37 -9.18 -2.65 0.16
C ARG A 37 -7.85 -2.29 -0.48
N ARG A 38 -7.85 -1.89 -1.76
CA ARG A 38 -6.63 -1.48 -2.46
C ARG A 38 -6.09 -0.18 -1.89
N SER A 39 -6.94 0.81 -1.69
CA SER A 39 -6.59 2.09 -1.06
C SER A 39 -6.08 1.91 0.37
N PHE A 40 -6.71 1.03 1.15
CA PHE A 40 -6.24 0.69 2.49
C PHE A 40 -4.81 0.16 2.45
N SER A 41 -4.53 -0.83 1.60
CA SER A 41 -3.20 -1.41 1.46
C SER A 41 -2.15 -0.39 1.01
N THR A 42 -2.44 0.42 -0.02
CA THR A 42 -1.47 1.40 -0.53
C THR A 42 -1.17 2.49 0.49
N ASN A 43 -2.16 2.95 1.26
CA ASN A 43 -1.98 4.05 2.23
C ASN A 43 -1.18 3.64 3.48
N HIS A 44 -1.22 2.35 3.82
CA HIS A 44 -0.58 1.81 5.02
C HIS A 44 0.71 1.02 4.73
N TYR A 45 0.97 0.68 3.47
CA TYR A 45 2.22 0.04 3.08
C TYR A 45 3.42 0.89 3.50
N GLY A 46 4.38 0.27 4.20
CA GLY A 46 5.54 0.96 4.80
C GLY A 46 5.27 1.69 6.12
N LYS A 47 4.01 1.77 6.58
CA LYS A 47 3.63 2.31 7.90
C LYS A 47 3.23 1.21 8.88
N LEU A 48 2.51 0.21 8.40
CA LEU A 48 2.14 -0.98 9.17
C LEU A 48 2.97 -2.19 8.72
N PRO A 49 3.13 -3.21 9.59
CA PRO A 49 3.74 -4.47 9.20
C PRO A 49 3.02 -5.09 8.00
N THR A 50 3.76 -5.38 6.92
CA THR A 50 3.22 -6.00 5.70
C THR A 50 2.39 -7.26 5.98
N PRO A 51 2.81 -8.19 6.88
CA PRO A 51 2.02 -9.37 7.20
C PRO A 51 0.62 -9.06 7.75
N LEU A 52 0.46 -7.97 8.51
CA LEU A 52 -0.83 -7.55 9.06
C LEU A 52 -1.76 -7.07 7.94
N ILE A 53 -1.25 -6.24 7.04
CA ILE A 53 -2.02 -5.75 5.89
C ILE A 53 -2.42 -6.95 5.01
N MET A 54 -1.51 -7.89 4.78
CA MET A 54 -1.78 -9.11 4.01
C MET A 54 -2.85 -9.98 4.65
N ALA A 55 -2.84 -10.16 5.98
CA ALA A 55 -3.86 -10.91 6.69
C ALA A 55 -5.25 -10.26 6.54
N VAL A 56 -5.35 -8.94 6.72
CA VAL A 56 -6.60 -8.19 6.52
C VAL A 56 -7.06 -8.25 5.06
N THR A 57 -6.10 -8.20 4.13
CA THR A 57 -6.38 -8.17 2.69
C THR A 57 -6.48 -9.55 2.03
N GLY A 58 -6.25 -10.64 2.78
CA GLY A 58 -6.38 -12.01 2.29
C GLY A 58 -5.35 -12.41 1.23
N HIS A 59 -4.16 -11.83 1.26
CA HIS A 59 -3.07 -12.18 0.35
C HIS A 59 -2.14 -13.21 1.00
N THR A 60 -1.97 -14.36 0.36
CA THR A 60 -1.14 -15.45 0.89
C THR A 60 0.35 -15.21 0.71
N THR A 61 0.74 -14.57 -0.40
CA THR A 61 2.15 -14.33 -0.72
C THR A 61 2.44 -12.85 -0.91
N GLU A 62 3.65 -12.45 -0.54
CA GLU A 62 4.07 -11.06 -0.65
C GLU A 62 4.11 -10.60 -2.11
N LYS A 63 4.55 -11.46 -3.04
CA LYS A 63 4.51 -11.18 -4.48
C LYS A 63 3.09 -10.82 -4.96
N MET A 64 2.07 -11.54 -4.51
CA MET A 64 0.68 -11.28 -4.88
C MET A 64 0.20 -9.94 -4.30
N PHE A 65 0.58 -9.66 -3.06
CA PHE A 65 0.27 -8.39 -2.40
C PHE A 65 0.97 -7.19 -3.08
N LEU A 66 2.26 -7.29 -3.40
CA LEU A 66 3.00 -6.24 -4.09
C LEU A 66 2.42 -5.94 -5.48
N ASN A 67 2.06 -6.98 -6.23
CA ASN A 67 1.35 -6.83 -7.49
C ASN A 67 -0.02 -6.16 -7.30
N TYR A 68 -0.76 -6.53 -6.24
CA TYR A 68 -2.04 -5.91 -5.91
C TYR A 68 -1.92 -4.41 -5.61
N ILE A 69 -0.89 -3.97 -4.88
CA ILE A 69 -0.64 -2.54 -4.64
C ILE A 69 0.14 -1.83 -5.75
N GLY A 70 0.51 -2.55 -6.81
CA GLY A 70 1.21 -1.99 -7.98
C GLY A 70 2.68 -1.66 -7.73
N LYS A 71 3.35 -2.35 -6.80
CA LYS A 71 4.79 -2.17 -6.56
C LYS A 71 5.63 -2.94 -7.57
N THR A 72 6.56 -2.22 -8.19
CA THR A 72 7.49 -2.73 -9.20
C THR A 72 8.87 -2.97 -8.61
N ALA A 73 9.74 -3.66 -9.36
CA ALA A 73 11.14 -3.82 -8.97
C ALA A 73 11.87 -2.46 -8.85
N ASN A 74 11.50 -1.48 -9.70
CA ASN A 74 12.08 -0.14 -9.66
C ASN A 74 11.72 0.59 -8.35
N ASP A 75 10.47 0.49 -7.89
CA ASP A 75 10.05 1.04 -6.60
C ASP A 75 10.88 0.49 -5.43
N ASN A 76 11.22 -0.79 -5.49
CA ASN A 76 12.03 -1.44 -4.46
C ASN A 76 13.48 -0.93 -4.48
N ALA A 77 14.05 -0.72 -5.67
CA ALA A 77 15.39 -0.16 -5.83
C ALA A 77 15.47 1.27 -5.27
N GLU A 78 14.48 2.12 -5.55
CA GLU A 78 14.41 3.47 -4.97
C GLU A 78 14.30 3.44 -3.44
N THR A 79 13.49 2.52 -2.91
CA THR A 79 13.33 2.35 -1.46
C THR A 79 14.64 1.92 -0.81
N LEU A 80 15.37 0.99 -1.43
CA LEU A 80 16.67 0.55 -0.98
C LEU A 80 17.70 1.68 -1.01
N ASN A 81 17.72 2.47 -2.08
CA ASN A 81 18.63 3.62 -2.20
C ASN A 81 18.38 4.65 -1.07
N LYS A 82 17.11 5.02 -0.85
CA LYS A 82 16.72 5.90 0.26
C LYS A 82 17.13 5.35 1.63
N PHE A 83 16.98 4.04 1.83
CA PHE A 83 17.40 3.38 3.06
C PHE A 83 18.90 3.56 3.29
N TRP A 84 19.74 3.31 2.29
CA TRP A 84 21.20 3.45 2.42
C TRP A 84 21.63 4.89 2.67
N GLN A 85 21.08 5.86 1.94
CA GLN A 85 21.34 7.29 2.18
C GLN A 85 20.99 7.70 3.63
N LEU A 86 19.88 7.17 4.17
CA LEU A 86 19.49 7.41 5.55
C LEU A 86 20.46 6.76 6.55
N GLN A 87 21.02 5.58 6.24
CA GLN A 87 22.03 4.95 7.08
C GLN A 87 23.35 5.71 7.05
N GLU A 88 23.78 6.23 5.89
CA GLU A 88 25.00 7.02 5.74
C GLU A 88 24.91 8.33 6.53
N SER A 89 23.82 9.08 6.36
CA SER A 89 23.58 10.31 7.15
C SER A 89 23.47 10.07 8.66
N LYS A 90 23.03 8.88 9.10
CA LYS A 90 23.08 8.51 10.52
C LYS A 90 24.49 8.20 11.01
N LYS A 91 25.38 7.68 10.18
CA LYS A 91 26.80 7.45 10.53
C LYS A 91 27.58 8.75 10.66
N GLU A 92 27.24 9.77 9.87
CA GLU A 92 27.88 11.09 9.92
C GLU A 92 27.47 11.90 11.16
N GLN A 93 26.33 11.60 11.76
CA GLN A 93 25.92 12.20 13.03
C GLN A 93 26.83 11.72 14.16
N LYS A 94 27.71 12.62 14.63
CA LYS A 94 28.61 12.34 15.75
C LYS A 94 27.77 11.92 16.98
N PRO A 95 28.12 10.80 17.64
CA PRO A 95 27.41 10.38 18.85
C PRO A 95 27.54 11.46 19.92
N ILE A 96 26.41 11.82 20.54
CA ILE A 96 26.35 12.78 21.65
C ILE A 96 26.93 12.18 22.95
N LEU A 97 27.02 10.85 23.01
CA LEU A 97 27.53 10.13 24.17
C LEU A 97 29.06 9.98 24.08
N GLU A 98 29.76 10.51 25.07
CA GLU A 98 31.18 10.23 25.29
C GLU A 98 31.34 8.86 25.96
N VAL A 99 32.25 8.03 25.43
CA VAL A 99 32.57 6.73 26.03
C VAL A 99 33.43 6.98 27.28
N ILE A 100 32.83 6.85 28.46
CA ILE A 100 33.57 6.87 29.73
C ILE A 100 34.23 5.50 29.92
N LYS A 101 35.55 5.41 29.71
CA LYS A 101 36.35 4.23 30.05
C LYS A 101 36.70 4.27 31.55
N ASN A 102 35.82 3.78 32.40
CA ASN A 102 36.20 3.46 33.77
C ASN A 102 36.97 2.13 33.76
N GLY A 103 38.29 2.24 33.62
CA GLY A 103 39.18 1.09 33.82
C GLY A 103 39.17 0.70 35.29
N THR A 104 38.55 -0.42 35.62
CA THR A 104 38.79 -1.10 36.90
C THR A 104 40.15 -1.79 36.85
N VAL A 105 40.95 -1.45 37.85
CA VAL A 105 42.28 -1.96 38.21
C VAL A 105 42.29 -3.48 38.32
#